data_AF-A0A1V2IMQ6-F1
#
_entry.id   AF-A0A1V2IMQ6-F1
#
_cell.length_a   1.000
_cell.length_b   1.000
_cell.length_c   1.000
_cell.angle_alpha   90.00
_cell.angle_beta   90.00
_cell.angle_gamma   90.00
#
_symmetry.space_group_name_H-M   'P 1'
#
loop_
_entity.id
_entity.type
_entity.pdbx_description
1 polymer ?
#
loop_
_entity_poly.entity_id
_entity_poly.type
_entity_poly.pdbx_seq_one_letter_code
_entity_poly.pdbx_strand_id
1 'polypeptide(L)'
;MTGGRRATRDVEQRDARWLDSASAEDIAAAFEAGQLAAIMGGPVPAEITPGRQWSGEDFDAASPEQRAQAQARGDLRDLLGA
;
A
#
# COMPACT_ATOMS: atom_id res chain seq x y z
N MET A 1 -20.61 0.33 15.90
CA MET A 1 -19.48 1.07 15.33
C MET A 1 -18.33 0.09 15.12
N THR A 2 -18.40 -0.71 14.07
CA THR A 2 -17.42 -1.77 13.79
C THR A 2 -16.40 -1.18 12.83
N GLY A 3 -15.45 -0.41 13.37
CA GLY A 3 -14.27 0.01 12.62
C GLY A 3 -13.39 -1.21 12.37
N GLY A 4 -13.76 -2.02 11.37
CA GLY A 4 -12.95 -3.12 10.88
C GLY A 4 -11.60 -2.56 10.50
N ARG A 5 -10.55 -2.95 11.23
CA ARG A 5 -9.17 -2.58 10.91
C ARG A 5 -8.89 -3.03 9.46
N ARG A 6 -8.81 -2.06 8.55
CA ARG A 6 -8.60 -2.25 7.10
C ARG A 6 -7.49 -3.26 6.83
N ALA A 7 -7.66 -4.06 5.79
CA ALA A 7 -6.62 -4.99 5.34
C ALA A 7 -5.48 -4.25 4.64
N THR A 8 -5.71 -3.00 4.26
CA THR A 8 -4.74 -2.09 3.66
C THR A 8 -4.53 -0.83 4.51
N ARG A 9 -3.31 -0.29 4.48
CA ARG A 9 -2.96 1.03 5.03
C ARG A 9 -2.08 1.75 4.04
N ASP A 10 -2.17 3.07 3.94
CA ASP A 10 -1.26 3.83 3.09
C ASP A 10 0.19 3.64 3.55
N VAL A 11 1.09 3.44 2.60
CA VAL A 11 2.54 3.42 2.87
C VAL A 11 2.93 4.78 3.44
N GLU A 12 3.65 4.76 4.55
CA GLU A 12 4.18 5.98 5.16
C GLU A 12 5.06 6.72 4.16
N GLN A 13 4.69 7.98 3.87
CA GLN A 13 5.40 8.81 2.90
C GLN A 13 6.51 9.61 3.57
N ARG A 14 7.65 9.74 2.88
CA ARG A 14 8.69 10.68 3.24
C ARG A 14 8.29 12.08 2.81
N ASP A 15 8.84 13.07 3.50
CA ASP A 15 8.66 14.49 3.19
C ASP A 15 9.92 15.08 2.54
N ALA A 16 9.81 16.33 2.08
CA ALA A 16 10.91 17.03 1.45
C ALA A 16 12.12 17.21 2.39
N ARG A 17 11.89 17.35 3.70
CA ARG A 17 12.96 17.53 4.69
C ARG A 17 13.79 16.27 4.85
N TRP A 18 13.15 15.10 4.80
CA TRP A 18 13.87 13.83 4.79
C TRP A 18 14.77 13.73 3.55
N LEU A 19 14.26 14.06 2.36
CA LEU A 19 15.02 14.01 1.11
C LEU A 19 16.27 14.89 1.13
N ASP A 20 16.21 16.07 1.75
CA ASP A 20 17.36 16.98 1.86
C ASP A 20 18.56 16.37 2.62
N SER A 21 18.32 15.35 3.44
CA SER A 21 19.32 14.71 4.30
C SER A 21 19.57 13.23 4.00
N ALA A 22 18.73 12.62 3.15
CA ALA A 22 18.81 11.20 2.80
C ALA A 22 19.97 10.95 1.84
N SER A 23 20.63 9.79 1.98
CA SER A 23 21.63 9.35 1.01
C SER A 23 20.95 8.91 -0.31
N ALA A 24 21.72 8.83 -1.41
CA ALA A 24 21.19 8.32 -2.67
C ALA A 24 20.68 6.87 -2.54
N GLU A 25 21.31 6.07 -1.69
CA GLU A 25 20.92 4.68 -1.39
C GLU A 25 19.60 4.64 -0.62
N ASP A 26 19.41 5.52 0.35
CA ASP A 26 18.15 5.64 1.10
C ASP A 26 17.00 6.11 0.19
N ILE A 27 17.28 7.08 -0.69
CA ILE A 27 16.29 7.58 -1.66
C ILE A 27 15.88 6.46 -2.60
N ALA A 28 16.82 5.67 -3.13
CA ALA A 28 16.51 4.52 -3.96
C ALA A 28 15.65 3.50 -3.21
N ALA A 29 16.02 3.16 -1.97
CA ALA A 29 15.23 2.23 -1.15
C ALA A 29 13.81 2.76 -0.85
N ALA A 30 13.67 4.05 -0.55
CA ALA A 30 12.38 4.69 -0.30
C ALA A 30 11.52 4.76 -1.57
N PHE A 31 12.14 4.96 -2.73
CA PHE A 31 11.47 4.92 -4.02
C PHE A 31 10.90 3.53 -4.31
N GLU A 32 11.72 2.48 -4.19
CA GLU A 32 11.31 1.09 -4.39
C GLU A 32 10.22 0.66 -3.37
N ALA A 33 10.29 1.18 -2.14
CA ALA A 33 9.28 0.96 -1.12
C ALA A 33 8.00 1.80 -1.31
N GLY A 34 7.94 2.66 -2.32
CA GLY A 34 6.76 3.50 -2.60
C GLY A 34 6.55 4.65 -1.62
N GLN A 35 7.55 4.99 -0.80
CA GLN A 35 7.49 6.03 0.23
C GLN A 35 7.64 7.46 -0.35
N LEU A 36 7.96 7.59 -1.64
CA LEU A 36 8.16 8.89 -2.31
C LEU A 36 7.00 9.28 -3.24
N ALA A 37 5.96 8.46 -3.33
CA ALA A 37 4.87 8.65 -4.28
C ALA A 37 4.18 10.01 -4.12
N ALA A 38 3.95 10.47 -2.89
CA ALA A 38 3.35 11.76 -2.61
C ALA A 38 4.20 12.94 -3.12
N ILE A 39 5.53 12.86 -3.00
CA ILE A 39 6.46 13.89 -3.51
C ILE A 39 6.52 13.86 -5.03
N MET A 40 6.44 12.66 -5.62
CA MET A 40 6.43 12.45 -7.06
C MET A 40 5.08 12.78 -7.73
N GLY A 41 4.07 13.18 -6.95
CA GLY A 41 2.72 13.48 -7.44
C GLY A 41 1.93 12.25 -7.90
N GLY A 42 2.38 11.05 -7.52
CA GLY A 42 1.71 9.79 -7.81
C GLY A 42 0.73 9.36 -6.70
N PRO A 43 -0.11 8.35 -6.96
CA PRO A 43 -0.95 7.75 -5.93
C PRO A 43 -0.08 7.08 -4.85
N VAL A 44 -0.42 7.29 -3.58
CA VAL A 44 0.26 6.63 -2.46
C VAL A 44 -0.06 5.14 -2.47
N PRO A 45 0.95 4.25 -2.53
CA PRO A 45 0.71 2.80 -2.50
C PRO A 45 0.14 2.37 -1.16
N ALA A 46 -0.68 1.32 -1.16
CA ALA A 46 -1.20 0.74 0.07
C ALA A 46 -0.36 -0.48 0.53
N GLU A 47 0.14 -0.47 1.76
CA GLU A 47 0.70 -1.65 2.40
C GLU A 47 -0.42 -2.61 2.81
N ILE A 48 -0.21 -3.90 2.57
CA ILE A 48 -1.19 -4.95 2.83
C ILE A 48 -0.86 -5.64 4.15
N THR A 49 -1.86 -5.83 5.00
CA THR A 49 -1.77 -6.69 6.19
C THR A 49 -2.10 -8.13 5.78
N PRO A 50 -1.13 -9.06 5.77
CA PRO A 50 -1.37 -10.43 5.31
C PRO A 50 -2.38 -11.19 6.19
N GLY A 51 -3.12 -12.12 5.58
CA GLY A 51 -4.03 -13.03 6.29
C GLY A 51 -5.35 -12.38 6.72
N ARG A 52 -5.67 -11.19 6.19
CA ARG A 52 -6.95 -10.53 6.38
C ARG A 52 -7.74 -10.54 5.07
N GLN A 53 -9.03 -10.82 5.17
CA GLN A 53 -9.93 -10.65 4.04
C GLN A 53 -10.10 -9.15 3.75
N TRP A 54 -10.04 -8.80 2.47
CA TRP A 54 -10.18 -7.43 1.99
C TRP A 54 -11.65 -7.03 1.91
N SER A 55 -11.92 -5.78 2.26
CA SER A 55 -13.19 -5.12 1.95
C SER A 55 -13.16 -4.51 0.55
N GLY A 56 -14.33 -4.11 0.02
CA GLY A 56 -14.40 -3.41 -1.27
C GLY A 56 -13.57 -2.12 -1.27
N GLU A 57 -13.55 -1.40 -0.14
CA GLU A 57 -12.71 -0.21 0.03
C GLU A 57 -11.21 -0.53 -0.05
N ASP A 58 -10.76 -1.66 0.54
CA ASP A 58 -9.36 -2.11 0.44
C ASP A 58 -9.00 -2.44 -1.02
N PHE A 59 -9.92 -3.10 -1.74
CA PHE A 59 -9.72 -3.46 -3.14
C PHE A 59 -9.62 -2.22 -4.03
N ASP A 60 -10.51 -1.25 -3.85
CA ASP A 60 -10.52 -0.02 -4.65
C ASP A 60 -9.27 0.84 -4.42
N ALA A 61 -8.77 0.91 -3.18
CA ALA A 61 -7.56 1.66 -2.83
C ALA A 61 -6.25 0.98 -3.29
N ALA A 62 -6.27 -0.34 -3.50
CA ALA A 62 -5.09 -1.09 -3.88
C ALA A 62 -4.72 -0.93 -5.36
N SER A 63 -3.41 -0.94 -5.65
CA SER A 63 -2.89 -0.98 -7.01
C SER A 63 -3.17 -2.33 -7.71
N PRO A 64 -3.11 -2.42 -9.05
CA PRO A 64 -3.30 -3.69 -9.76
C PRO A 64 -2.39 -4.81 -9.28
N GLU A 65 -1.14 -4.48 -8.97
CA GLU A 65 -0.14 -5.43 -8.49
C GLU A 65 -0.45 -5.92 -7.08
N GLN A 66 -0.92 -5.02 -6.22
CA GLN A 66 -1.38 -5.34 -4.85
C GLN A 66 -2.61 -6.25 -4.88
N ARG A 67 -3.56 -6.01 -5.77
CA ARG A 67 -4.74 -6.86 -5.99
C ARG A 67 -4.32 -8.25 -6.46
N ALA A 68 -3.38 -8.35 -7.40
CA ALA A 68 -2.86 -9.64 -7.88
C ALA A 68 -2.20 -10.46 -6.76
N GLN A 69 -1.42 -9.81 -5.90
CA GLN A 69 -0.81 -10.48 -4.75
C GLN A 69 -1.85 -10.89 -3.69
N ALA A 70 -2.84 -10.05 -3.41
CA ALA A 70 -3.93 -10.37 -2.50
C ALA A 70 -4.76 -11.55 -2.99
N GLN A 71 -5.03 -11.60 -4.30
CA GLN A 71 -5.68 -12.73 -4.94
C GLN A 71 -4.86 -14.02 -4.78
N ALA A 72 -3.56 -13.97 -5.05
CA ALA A 72 -2.67 -15.13 -4.92
C ALA A 72 -2.61 -15.68 -3.48
N ARG A 73 -2.76 -14.81 -2.47
CA ARG A 73 -2.84 -15.21 -1.05
C ARG A 73 -4.23 -15.65 -0.59
N GLY A 74 -5.26 -15.45 -1.41
CA GLY A 74 -6.65 -15.72 -1.03
C GLY A 74 -7.27 -14.67 -0.10
N ASP A 75 -6.67 -13.49 -0.02
CA ASP A 75 -7.16 -12.35 0.79
C ASP A 75 -8.44 -11.72 0.18
N LEU A 76 -8.78 -12.07 -1.07
CA LEU A 76 -9.95 -11.55 -1.81
C LEU A 76 -11.13 -12.52 -1.87
N ARG A 77 -11.13 -13.64 -1.12
CA ARG A 77 -12.14 -14.69 -1.26
C ARG A 77 -13.56 -14.17 -1.00
N ASP A 78 -13.74 -13.38 0.04
CA ASP A 78 -15.05 -12.82 0.41
C ASP A 78 -15.57 -11.84 -0.67
N LEU A 79 -14.68 -11.16 -1.40
CA LEU A 79 -15.03 -10.22 -2.46
C LEU A 79 -15.32 -10.88 -3.80
N LEU A 80 -14.56 -11.92 -4.14
CA LEU A 80 -14.63 -12.58 -5.44
C LEU A 80 -15.62 -13.76 -5.45
N GLY A 81 -16.24 -14.09 -4.31
CA GLY A 81 -17.29 -15.09 -4.21
C GLY A 81 -16.82 -16.53 -4.48
N ALA A 82 -15.61 -16.88 -4.05
CA ALA A 82 -15.02 -18.21 -4.25
C ALA A 82 -15.56 -19.26 -3.29
#